data_AF-A0A3M2GBK5-F1
#
_entry.id   AF-A0A3M2GBK5-F1
#
_cell.length_a   1.000
_cell.length_b   1.000
_cell.length_c   1.000
_cell.angle_alpha   90.00
_cell.angle_beta   90.00
_cell.angle_gamma   90.00
#
_symmetry.space_group_name_H-M   'P 1'
#
loop_
_entity.id
_entity.type
_entity.pdbx_description
1 polymer ?
#
loop_
_entity_poly.entity_id
_entity_poly.type
_entity_poly.pdbx_seq_one_letter_code
_entity_poly.pdbx_strand_id
1 'polypeptide(L)'
;MFAIFSTINAGENRMQIQRFSIIFVILLVLIGCQQSESERAIKRGKNYLLKGQYTDAVAEFHLALKTDPQNAETLYLIGSCYSKLGDLNRTHEFFTRAIQIDAKWAPSVIPHYAELVERFRARNDKPRLIQVLSWLLEIDPGYDLEDNYYILGDYYYQQRDYENALTVYQQALFKMPEDAREKLARRRIIECEVELGDYAAAVAACDRYFERYSDLSYKEIEKVQWIQGQAAYYLAKDYLDQKLYDEAIEAAHRTIRLNKPQNLIDDAYLLLGQAYEAQNEVDKAREACENAIKANGDPSSTLAHQARRCLELLDQSRRDQ
;
A
#
# COMPACT_ATOMS: atom_id res chain seq x y z
N MET A 1 -32.47 -77.09 -19.46
CA MET A 1 -32.88 -75.73 -19.06
C MET A 1 -31.72 -74.86 -18.53
N PHE A 2 -30.60 -75.43 -18.05
CA PHE A 2 -29.49 -74.65 -17.46
C PHE A 2 -28.47 -74.01 -18.44
N ALA A 3 -28.41 -74.43 -19.71
CA ALA A 3 -27.47 -73.85 -20.69
C ALA A 3 -27.96 -72.55 -21.36
N ILE A 4 -29.23 -72.20 -21.18
CA ILE A 4 -29.84 -71.00 -21.80
C ILE A 4 -29.73 -69.78 -20.86
N PHE A 5 -29.63 -69.98 -19.54
CA PHE A 5 -29.58 -68.89 -18.57
C PHE A 5 -28.19 -68.22 -18.45
N SER A 6 -27.09 -68.95 -18.66
CA SER A 6 -25.74 -68.36 -18.57
C SER A 6 -25.38 -67.51 -19.80
N THR A 7 -25.94 -67.85 -20.96
CA THR A 7 -25.73 -67.12 -22.23
C THR A 7 -26.55 -65.84 -22.30
N ILE A 8 -27.73 -65.80 -21.68
CA ILE A 8 -28.56 -64.58 -21.55
C ILE A 8 -27.87 -63.55 -20.65
N ASN A 9 -27.36 -63.96 -19.47
CA ASN A 9 -26.72 -63.05 -18.52
C ASN A 9 -25.37 -62.49 -19.03
N ALA A 10 -24.62 -63.29 -19.80
CA ALA A 10 -23.42 -62.82 -20.50
C ALA A 10 -23.75 -61.86 -21.68
N GLY A 11 -24.88 -62.10 -22.37
CA GLY A 11 -25.38 -61.23 -23.43
C GLY A 11 -25.86 -59.87 -22.93
N GLU A 12 -26.56 -59.82 -21.80
CA GLU A 12 -27.00 -58.58 -21.15
C GLU A 12 -25.82 -57.75 -20.64
N ASN A 13 -24.83 -58.37 -20.00
CA ASN A 13 -23.59 -57.69 -19.58
C ASN A 13 -22.78 -57.17 -20.77
N ARG A 14 -22.69 -57.93 -21.87
CA ARG A 14 -22.01 -57.48 -23.10
C ARG A 14 -22.75 -56.33 -23.78
N MET A 15 -24.09 -56.36 -23.78
CA MET A 15 -24.90 -55.24 -24.27
C MET A 15 -24.79 -54.00 -23.39
N GLN A 16 -24.71 -54.14 -22.05
CA GLN A 16 -24.49 -53.01 -21.16
C GLN A 16 -23.10 -52.39 -21.35
N ILE A 17 -22.03 -53.20 -21.42
CA ILE A 17 -20.67 -52.71 -21.68
C ILE A 17 -20.59 -52.02 -23.04
N GLN A 18 -21.18 -52.58 -24.10
CA GLN A 18 -21.24 -51.94 -25.42
C GLN A 18 -22.02 -50.63 -25.39
N ARG A 19 -23.13 -50.54 -24.66
CA ARG A 19 -23.89 -49.28 -24.48
C ARG A 19 -23.06 -48.23 -23.76
N PHE A 20 -22.34 -48.59 -22.69
CA PHE A 20 -21.41 -47.68 -22.00
C PHE A 20 -20.27 -47.23 -22.91
N SER A 21 -19.67 -48.14 -23.70
CA SER A 21 -18.63 -47.80 -24.67
C SER A 21 -19.14 -46.85 -25.76
N ILE A 22 -20.36 -47.05 -26.27
CA ILE A 22 -20.96 -46.16 -27.28
C ILE A 22 -21.26 -44.78 -26.68
N ILE A 23 -21.85 -44.72 -25.47
CA ILE A 23 -22.12 -43.45 -24.78
C ILE A 23 -20.81 -42.70 -24.52
N PHE A 24 -19.75 -43.39 -24.09
CA PHE A 24 -18.44 -42.80 -23.88
C PHE A 24 -17.83 -42.23 -25.17
N VAL A 25 -17.90 -42.98 -26.28
CA VAL A 25 -17.43 -42.49 -27.59
C VAL A 25 -18.26 -41.29 -28.07
N ILE A 26 -19.59 -41.30 -27.89
CA ILE A 26 -20.45 -40.16 -28.22
C ILE A 26 -20.08 -38.94 -27.38
N LEU A 27 -19.83 -39.11 -26.07
CA LEU A 27 -19.38 -38.03 -25.19
C LEU A 27 -18.03 -37.46 -25.65
N LEU A 28 -17.07 -38.30 -26.04
CA LEU A 28 -15.79 -37.84 -26.58
C LEU A 28 -15.94 -37.07 -27.90
N VAL A 29 -16.83 -37.52 -28.80
CA VAL A 29 -17.10 -36.81 -30.06
C VAL A 29 -17.79 -35.46 -29.79
N LEU A 30 -18.74 -35.41 -28.85
CA LEU A 30 -19.41 -34.17 -28.47
C LEU A 30 -18.45 -33.16 -27.83
N ILE A 31 -17.57 -33.62 -26.94
CA ILE A 31 -16.52 -32.79 -26.33
C ILE A 31 -15.56 -32.28 -27.43
N GLY A 32 -15.12 -33.15 -28.34
CA GLY A 32 -14.25 -32.76 -29.46
C GLY A 32 -14.91 -31.75 -30.41
N CYS A 33 -16.20 -31.91 -30.72
CA CYS A 33 -16.94 -30.94 -31.54
C CYS A 33 -17.07 -29.58 -30.84
N GLN A 34 -17.37 -29.56 -29.54
CA GLN A 34 -17.45 -28.33 -28.74
C GLN A 34 -16.10 -27.61 -28.66
N GLN A 35 -15.02 -28.37 -28.44
CA GLN A 35 -13.66 -27.83 -28.43
C GLN A 35 -13.28 -27.23 -29.79
N SER A 36 -13.66 -27.89 -30.89
CA SER A 36 -13.43 -27.36 -32.24
C SER A 36 -14.18 -26.05 -32.52
N GLU A 37 -15.39 -25.88 -31.97
CA GLU A 37 -16.17 -24.66 -32.15
C GLU A 37 -15.61 -23.51 -31.30
N SER A 38 -15.14 -23.79 -30.08
CA SER A 38 -14.43 -22.83 -29.23
C SER A 38 -13.19 -22.28 -29.95
N GLU A 39 -12.35 -23.13 -30.53
CA GLU A 39 -11.17 -22.69 -31.29
C GLU A 39 -11.53 -21.83 -32.51
N ARG A 40 -12.62 -22.16 -33.21
CA ARG A 40 -13.13 -21.33 -34.32
C ARG A 40 -13.59 -19.97 -33.82
N ALA A 41 -14.31 -19.92 -32.70
CA ALA A 41 -14.76 -18.67 -32.09
C ALA A 41 -13.56 -17.79 -31.69
N ILE A 42 -12.51 -18.37 -31.09
CA ILE A 42 -11.26 -17.64 -30.78
C ILE A 42 -10.62 -17.09 -32.07
N LYS A 43 -10.54 -17.89 -33.15
CA LYS A 43 -9.98 -17.43 -34.44
C LYS A 43 -10.80 -16.28 -35.05
N ARG A 44 -12.14 -16.37 -35.02
CA ARG A 44 -13.03 -15.29 -35.49
C ARG A 44 -12.85 -14.04 -34.63
N GLY A 45 -12.84 -14.19 -33.30
CA GLY A 45 -12.61 -13.08 -32.37
C GLY A 45 -11.28 -12.37 -32.61
N LYS A 46 -10.19 -13.12 -32.82
CA LYS A 46 -8.87 -12.56 -33.18
C LYS A 46 -8.92 -11.79 -34.51
N ASN A 47 -9.64 -12.29 -35.51
CA ASN A 47 -9.82 -11.58 -36.78
C ASN A 47 -10.62 -10.28 -36.61
N TYR A 48 -11.68 -10.27 -35.81
CA TYR A 48 -12.43 -9.06 -35.48
C TYR A 48 -11.56 -8.04 -34.72
N LEU A 49 -10.77 -8.51 -33.76
CA LEU A 49 -9.82 -7.68 -33.01
C LEU A 49 -8.81 -6.99 -33.94
N LEU A 50 -8.21 -7.73 -34.89
CA LEU A 50 -7.29 -7.18 -35.88
C LEU A 50 -7.94 -6.13 -36.80
N LYS A 51 -9.25 -6.23 -37.03
CA LYS A 51 -10.04 -5.26 -37.81
C LYS A 51 -10.51 -4.06 -36.98
N GLY A 52 -10.22 -4.01 -35.68
CA GLY A 52 -10.73 -2.97 -34.77
C GLY A 52 -12.22 -3.12 -34.43
N GLN A 53 -12.83 -4.26 -34.75
CA GLN A 53 -14.25 -4.56 -34.47
C GLN A 53 -14.36 -5.18 -33.07
N TYR A 54 -14.08 -4.38 -32.05
CA TYR A 54 -13.89 -4.88 -30.68
C TYR A 54 -15.16 -5.48 -30.05
N THR A 55 -16.35 -4.94 -30.35
CA THR A 55 -17.62 -5.49 -29.85
C THR A 55 -17.92 -6.87 -30.41
N ASP A 56 -17.66 -7.07 -31.71
CA ASP A 56 -17.85 -8.35 -32.38
C ASP A 56 -16.82 -9.38 -31.89
N ALA A 57 -15.58 -8.93 -31.68
CA ALA A 57 -14.53 -9.76 -31.10
C ALA A 57 -14.91 -10.27 -29.71
N VAL A 58 -15.42 -9.40 -28.83
CA VAL A 58 -15.90 -9.75 -27.49
C VAL A 58 -17.03 -10.78 -27.55
N ALA A 59 -17.98 -10.62 -28.48
CA ALA A 59 -19.07 -11.58 -28.65
C ALA A 59 -18.55 -12.98 -29.01
N GLU A 60 -17.60 -13.08 -29.96
CA GLU A 60 -16.97 -14.35 -30.34
C GLU A 60 -16.15 -14.96 -29.20
N PHE A 61 -15.38 -14.15 -28.47
CA PHE A 61 -14.62 -14.65 -27.32
C PHE A 61 -15.52 -15.15 -26.18
N HIS A 62 -16.67 -14.52 -25.94
CA HIS A 62 -17.65 -15.05 -24.98
C HIS A 62 -18.23 -16.39 -25.41
N LEU A 63 -18.39 -16.65 -26.72
CA LEU A 63 -18.78 -17.98 -27.20
C LEU A 63 -17.71 -19.03 -26.86
N ALA A 64 -16.43 -18.70 -27.02
CA ALA A 64 -15.33 -19.58 -26.63
C ALA A 64 -15.33 -19.87 -25.11
N LEU A 65 -15.56 -18.83 -24.27
CA LEU A 65 -15.63 -18.99 -22.81
C LEU A 65 -16.82 -19.83 -22.33
N LYS A 66 -17.85 -20.08 -23.14
CA LYS A 66 -18.91 -21.05 -22.77
C LYS A 66 -18.37 -22.48 -22.70
N THR A 67 -17.35 -22.79 -23.49
CA THR A 67 -16.73 -24.12 -23.53
C THR A 67 -15.63 -24.24 -22.50
N ASP A 68 -14.80 -23.20 -22.36
CA ASP A 68 -13.73 -23.12 -21.36
C ASP A 68 -13.78 -21.76 -20.64
N PRO A 69 -14.53 -21.65 -19.53
CA PRO A 69 -14.65 -20.40 -18.77
C PRO A 69 -13.34 -19.91 -18.13
N GLN A 70 -12.33 -20.78 -18.05
CA GLN A 70 -11.02 -20.50 -17.45
C GLN A 70 -9.93 -20.36 -18.51
N ASN A 71 -10.30 -20.13 -19.76
CA ASN A 71 -9.32 -19.87 -20.81
C ASN A 71 -8.65 -18.50 -20.60
N ALA A 72 -7.47 -18.48 -19.97
CA ALA A 72 -6.76 -17.24 -19.62
C ALA A 72 -6.42 -16.39 -20.85
N GLU A 73 -6.06 -17.01 -21.98
CA GLU A 73 -5.82 -16.29 -23.24
C GLU A 73 -7.08 -15.56 -23.73
N THR A 74 -8.22 -16.24 -23.72
CA THR A 74 -9.49 -15.66 -24.16
C THR A 74 -9.93 -14.53 -23.23
N LEU A 75 -9.75 -14.68 -21.92
CA LEU A 75 -10.02 -13.61 -20.95
C LEU A 75 -9.11 -12.39 -21.19
N TYR A 76 -7.82 -12.61 -21.43
CA TYR A 76 -6.89 -11.55 -21.81
C TYR A 76 -7.31 -10.83 -23.11
N LEU A 77 -7.76 -11.57 -24.12
CA LEU A 77 -8.23 -10.99 -25.38
C LEU A 77 -9.49 -10.15 -25.20
N ILE A 78 -10.42 -10.58 -24.35
CA ILE A 78 -11.60 -9.77 -23.99
C ILE A 78 -11.19 -8.50 -23.25
N GLY A 79 -10.28 -8.58 -22.28
CA GLY A 79 -9.72 -7.40 -21.60
C GLY A 79 -9.07 -6.42 -22.57
N SER A 80 -8.31 -6.95 -23.55
CA SER A 80 -7.69 -6.15 -24.62
C SER A 80 -8.74 -5.42 -25.47
N CYS A 81 -9.84 -6.09 -25.83
CA CYS A 81 -10.96 -5.45 -26.54
C CYS A 81 -11.59 -4.33 -25.71
N TYR A 82 -11.85 -4.57 -24.41
CA TYR A 82 -12.45 -3.54 -23.55
C TYR A 82 -11.52 -2.35 -23.32
N SER A 83 -10.19 -2.56 -23.28
CA SER A 83 -9.20 -1.47 -23.22
C SER A 83 -9.33 -0.55 -24.43
N LYS A 84 -9.47 -1.14 -25.63
CA LYS A 84 -9.68 -0.39 -26.88
C LYS A 84 -11.04 0.29 -26.96
N LEU A 85 -12.07 -0.30 -26.34
CA LEU A 85 -13.39 0.33 -26.17
C LEU A 85 -13.40 1.45 -25.11
N GLY A 86 -12.38 1.51 -24.24
CA GLY A 86 -12.29 2.48 -23.14
C GLY A 86 -13.14 2.12 -21.92
N ASP A 87 -13.64 0.89 -21.82
CA ASP A 87 -14.35 0.38 -20.64
C ASP A 87 -13.34 -0.09 -19.59
N LEU A 88 -12.92 0.86 -18.76
CA LEU A 88 -11.84 0.68 -17.80
C LEU A 88 -12.12 -0.42 -16.77
N ASN A 89 -13.35 -0.50 -16.28
CA ASN A 89 -13.76 -1.48 -15.27
C ASN A 89 -13.70 -2.89 -15.83
N ARG A 90 -14.28 -3.11 -17.02
CA ARG A 90 -14.22 -4.44 -17.67
C ARG A 90 -12.81 -4.80 -18.10
N THR A 91 -12.02 -3.82 -18.55
CA THR A 91 -10.60 -4.04 -18.86
C THR A 91 -9.88 -4.66 -17.66
N HIS A 92 -10.01 -4.05 -16.48
CA HIS A 92 -9.37 -4.56 -15.27
C HIS A 92 -9.97 -5.88 -14.79
N GLU A 93 -11.29 -6.04 -14.81
CA GLU A 93 -11.93 -7.32 -14.44
C GLU A 93 -11.37 -8.51 -15.24
N PHE A 94 -11.33 -8.41 -16.57
CA PHE A 94 -10.90 -9.52 -17.43
C PHE A 94 -9.39 -9.77 -17.37
N PHE A 95 -8.58 -8.71 -17.25
CA PHE A 95 -7.14 -8.86 -17.04
C PHE A 95 -6.82 -9.50 -15.69
N THR A 96 -7.44 -9.05 -14.60
CA THR A 96 -7.25 -9.63 -13.27
C THR A 96 -7.63 -11.11 -13.26
N ARG A 97 -8.75 -11.49 -13.89
CA ARG A 97 -9.13 -12.91 -14.03
C ARG A 97 -8.12 -13.71 -14.85
N ALA A 98 -7.59 -13.17 -15.95
CA ALA A 98 -6.57 -13.85 -16.74
C ALA A 98 -5.28 -14.11 -15.94
N ILE A 99 -4.83 -13.13 -15.14
CA ILE A 99 -3.64 -13.24 -14.27
C ILE A 99 -3.87 -14.23 -13.13
N GLN A 100 -5.06 -14.22 -12.52
CA GLN A 100 -5.42 -15.15 -11.45
C GLN A 100 -5.40 -16.61 -11.91
N ILE A 101 -5.80 -16.87 -13.16
CA ILE A 101 -5.76 -18.22 -13.73
C ILE A 101 -4.34 -18.59 -14.17
N ASP A 102 -3.63 -17.67 -14.82
CA ASP A 102 -2.26 -17.90 -15.29
C ASP A 102 -1.45 -16.61 -15.21
N ALA A 103 -0.59 -16.54 -14.18
CA ALA A 103 0.23 -15.38 -13.86
C ALA A 103 1.18 -14.95 -14.99
N LYS A 104 1.43 -15.80 -16.01
CA LYS A 104 2.24 -15.43 -17.18
C LYS A 104 1.64 -14.29 -17.99
N TRP A 105 0.34 -14.01 -17.82
CA TRP A 105 -0.33 -12.90 -18.48
C TRP A 105 -0.04 -11.54 -17.83
N ALA A 106 0.50 -11.49 -16.61
CA ALA A 106 0.81 -10.22 -15.94
C ALA A 106 1.72 -9.31 -16.80
N PRO A 107 2.86 -9.77 -17.35
CA PRO A 107 3.65 -8.95 -18.27
C PRO A 107 2.91 -8.51 -19.55
N SER A 108 1.91 -9.28 -20.00
CA SER A 108 1.17 -8.98 -21.24
C SER A 108 0.11 -7.90 -21.06
N VAL A 109 -0.41 -7.69 -19.83
CA VAL A 109 -1.42 -6.66 -19.56
C VAL A 109 -0.81 -5.29 -19.30
N ILE A 110 0.45 -5.24 -18.82
CA ILE A 110 1.15 -3.99 -18.48
C ILE A 110 1.13 -2.97 -19.63
N PRO A 111 1.44 -3.32 -20.91
CA PRO A 111 1.37 -2.37 -22.01
C PRO A 111 -0.01 -1.75 -22.24
N HIS A 112 -1.10 -2.47 -21.94
CA HIS A 112 -2.46 -1.94 -22.06
C HIS A 112 -2.75 -0.89 -20.99
N TYR A 113 -2.32 -1.13 -19.76
CA TYR A 113 -2.43 -0.14 -18.70
C TYR A 113 -1.51 1.06 -18.93
N ALA A 114 -0.29 0.86 -19.44
CA ALA A 114 0.61 1.95 -19.83
C ALA A 114 -0.02 2.86 -20.90
N GLU A 115 -0.71 2.29 -21.91
CA GLU A 115 -1.46 3.08 -22.89
C GLU A 115 -2.59 3.91 -22.24
N LEU A 116 -3.27 3.33 -21.25
CA LEU A 116 -4.32 4.04 -20.49
C LEU A 116 -3.74 5.16 -19.62
N VAL A 117 -2.57 4.96 -19.00
CA VAL A 117 -1.83 6.01 -18.27
C VAL A 117 -1.57 7.19 -19.20
N GLU A 118 -0.98 6.95 -20.38
CA GLU A 118 -0.69 8.02 -21.34
C GLU A 118 -1.97 8.74 -21.79
N ARG A 119 -3.03 7.98 -22.07
CA ARG A 119 -4.33 8.53 -22.48
C ARG A 119 -4.94 9.44 -21.41
N PHE A 120 -4.95 9.02 -20.15
CA PHE A 120 -5.55 9.79 -19.05
C PHE A 120 -4.66 10.95 -18.62
N ARG A 121 -3.34 10.78 -18.68
CA ARG A 121 -2.36 11.86 -18.49
C ARG A 121 -2.58 12.97 -19.53
N ALA A 122 -2.68 12.63 -20.81
CA ALA A 122 -2.92 13.61 -21.89
C ALA A 122 -4.25 14.35 -21.74
N ARG A 123 -5.26 13.72 -21.11
CA ARG A 123 -6.58 14.33 -20.83
C ARG A 123 -6.64 15.05 -19.49
N ASN A 124 -5.59 14.99 -18.66
CA ASN A 124 -5.58 15.45 -17.29
C ASN A 124 -6.72 14.82 -16.44
N ASP A 125 -7.13 13.59 -16.75
CA ASP A 125 -8.17 12.83 -16.03
C ASP A 125 -7.51 12.14 -14.81
N LYS A 126 -7.21 12.94 -13.78
CA LYS A 126 -6.48 12.49 -12.59
C LYS A 126 -7.13 11.30 -11.88
N PRO A 127 -8.46 11.24 -11.65
CA PRO A 127 -9.06 10.11 -10.96
C PRO A 127 -8.83 8.78 -11.67
N ARG A 128 -8.98 8.74 -13.00
CA ARG A 128 -8.71 7.53 -13.78
C ARG A 128 -7.23 7.22 -13.90
N LEU A 129 -6.39 8.25 -14.02
CA LEU A 129 -4.93 8.08 -14.01
C LEU A 129 -4.48 7.38 -12.72
N ILE A 130 -4.91 7.86 -11.55
CA ILE A 130 -4.61 7.25 -10.25
C ILE A 130 -5.06 5.79 -10.22
N GLN A 131 -6.30 5.51 -10.65
CA GLN A 131 -6.84 4.15 -10.68
C GLN A 131 -6.02 3.20 -11.56
N VAL A 132 -5.58 3.66 -12.74
CA VAL A 132 -4.75 2.82 -13.62
C VAL A 132 -3.35 2.60 -13.05
N LEU A 133 -2.75 3.63 -12.44
CA LEU A 133 -1.44 3.52 -11.80
C LEU A 133 -1.47 2.59 -10.58
N SER A 134 -2.52 2.62 -9.78
CA SER A 134 -2.67 1.69 -8.65
C SER A 134 -2.74 0.24 -9.13
N TRP A 135 -3.52 -0.04 -10.18
CA TRP A 135 -3.56 -1.38 -10.77
C TRP A 135 -2.24 -1.83 -11.37
N LEU A 136 -1.46 -0.91 -11.97
CA LEU A 136 -0.12 -1.23 -12.46
C LEU A 136 0.79 -1.69 -11.32
N LEU A 137 0.79 -0.99 -10.18
CA LEU A 137 1.60 -1.36 -9.02
C LEU A 137 1.13 -2.65 -8.34
N GLU A 138 -0.17 -2.98 -8.41
CA GLU A 138 -0.66 -4.29 -7.96
C GLU A 138 -0.10 -5.45 -8.80
N ILE A 139 0.12 -5.22 -10.11
CA ILE A 139 0.61 -6.23 -11.05
C ILE A 139 2.15 -6.30 -11.03
N ASP A 140 2.80 -5.16 -11.06
CA ASP A 140 4.25 -5.00 -11.00
C ASP A 140 4.60 -3.90 -9.99
N PRO A 141 4.89 -4.28 -8.74
CA PRO A 141 5.29 -3.32 -7.71
C PRO A 141 6.55 -2.52 -8.08
N GLY A 142 7.36 -2.98 -9.04
CA GLY A 142 8.56 -2.29 -9.52
C GLY A 142 8.35 -1.43 -10.77
N TYR A 143 7.10 -1.33 -11.26
CA TYR A 143 6.77 -0.59 -12.47
C TYR A 143 7.21 0.88 -12.38
N ASP A 144 7.82 1.40 -13.45
CA ASP A 144 8.25 2.79 -13.48
C ASP A 144 7.05 3.72 -13.71
N LEU A 145 6.65 4.45 -12.65
CA LEU A 145 5.55 5.41 -12.72
C LEU A 145 5.91 6.70 -13.47
N GLU A 146 7.15 6.84 -13.94
CA GLU A 146 7.65 8.06 -14.57
C GLU A 146 7.37 9.28 -13.68
N ASP A 147 6.83 10.38 -14.21
CA ASP A 147 6.50 11.58 -13.42
C ASP A 147 5.29 11.42 -12.49
N ASN A 148 4.62 10.26 -12.45
CA ASN A 148 3.36 10.10 -11.72
C ASN A 148 3.50 9.76 -10.24
N TYR A 149 4.72 9.50 -9.72
CA TYR A 149 4.91 9.12 -8.31
C TYR A 149 4.23 10.10 -7.34
N TYR A 150 4.29 11.40 -7.61
CA TYR A 150 3.68 12.42 -6.75
C TYR A 150 2.16 12.39 -6.80
N ILE A 151 1.57 12.18 -7.97
CA ILE A 151 0.11 12.14 -8.12
C ILE A 151 -0.45 10.97 -7.31
N LEU A 152 0.19 9.82 -7.39
CA LEU A 152 -0.24 8.62 -6.67
C LEU A 152 0.11 8.68 -5.18
N GLY A 153 1.31 9.14 -4.83
CA GLY A 153 1.75 9.30 -3.45
C GLY A 153 0.90 10.32 -2.68
N ASP A 154 0.59 11.49 -3.27
CA ASP A 154 -0.28 12.48 -2.63
C ASP A 154 -1.72 11.97 -2.54
N TYR A 155 -2.17 11.14 -3.49
CA TYR A 155 -3.48 10.49 -3.41
C TYR A 155 -3.55 9.55 -2.20
N TYR A 156 -2.61 8.61 -2.05
CA TYR A 156 -2.57 7.72 -0.90
C TYR A 156 -2.46 8.49 0.42
N TYR A 157 -1.60 9.52 0.46
CA TYR A 157 -1.45 10.40 1.62
C TYR A 157 -2.78 11.07 2.01
N GLN A 158 -3.53 11.59 1.04
CA GLN A 158 -4.85 12.21 1.29
C GLN A 158 -5.89 11.21 1.80
N GLN A 159 -5.81 9.95 1.37
CA GLN A 159 -6.66 8.88 1.88
C GLN A 159 -6.19 8.33 3.25
N ARG A 160 -5.11 8.88 3.82
CA ARG A 160 -4.46 8.39 5.05
C ARG A 160 -3.92 6.97 4.92
N ASP A 161 -3.68 6.52 3.69
CA ASP A 161 -2.98 5.28 3.40
C ASP A 161 -1.48 5.58 3.36
N TYR A 162 -0.92 5.79 4.55
CA TYR A 162 0.46 6.25 4.71
C TYR A 162 1.49 5.17 4.32
N GLU A 163 1.13 3.88 4.41
CA GLU A 163 1.99 2.77 4.00
C GLU A 163 2.21 2.76 2.48
N ASN A 164 1.14 2.85 1.70
CA ASN A 164 1.24 2.93 0.25
C ASN A 164 1.85 4.27 -0.20
N ALA A 165 1.51 5.37 0.47
CA ALA A 165 2.13 6.66 0.20
C ALA A 165 3.66 6.61 0.40
N LEU A 166 4.12 6.10 1.54
CA LEU A 166 5.53 5.93 1.87
C LEU A 166 6.26 5.12 0.80
N THR A 167 5.69 3.97 0.41
CA THR A 167 6.25 3.08 -0.61
C THR A 167 6.42 3.82 -1.95
N VAL A 168 5.38 4.52 -2.42
CA VAL A 168 5.42 5.25 -3.70
C VAL A 168 6.44 6.38 -3.66
N TYR A 169 6.55 7.13 -2.56
CA TYR A 169 7.54 8.20 -2.44
C TYR A 169 8.98 7.67 -2.36
N GLN A 170 9.21 6.52 -1.72
CA GLN A 170 10.52 5.88 -1.70
C GLN A 170 10.94 5.40 -3.09
N GLN A 171 10.02 4.85 -3.88
CA GLN A 171 10.27 4.51 -5.28
C GLN A 171 10.63 5.75 -6.10
N ALA A 172 9.93 6.87 -5.88
CA ALA A 172 10.25 8.15 -6.53
C ALA A 172 11.71 8.56 -6.27
N LEU A 173 12.16 8.47 -5.02
CA LEU A 173 13.55 8.82 -4.64
C LEU A 173 14.58 7.89 -5.26
N PHE A 174 14.28 6.60 -5.39
CA PHE A 174 15.19 5.64 -6.02
C PHE A 174 15.38 5.94 -7.52
N LYS A 175 14.30 6.33 -8.21
CA LYS A 175 14.30 6.56 -9.66
C LYS A 175 14.76 7.96 -10.05
N MET A 176 14.47 8.97 -9.22
CA MET A 176 14.73 10.39 -9.48
C MET A 176 15.55 11.04 -8.34
N PRO A 177 16.79 10.59 -8.09
CA PRO A 177 17.54 10.97 -6.89
C PRO A 177 18.03 12.44 -6.86
N GLU A 178 17.94 13.18 -7.98
CA GLU A 178 18.45 14.57 -8.08
C GLU A 178 17.45 15.52 -8.78
N ASP A 179 16.15 15.20 -8.75
CA ASP A 179 15.10 16.08 -9.28
C ASP A 179 14.75 17.18 -8.24
N ALA A 180 14.29 18.34 -8.68
CA ALA A 180 13.67 19.36 -7.83
C ALA A 180 12.55 18.80 -6.93
N ARG A 181 11.93 17.69 -7.36
CA ARG A 181 10.89 17.01 -6.59
C ARG A 181 11.44 16.06 -5.51
N GLU A 182 12.73 15.71 -5.52
CA GLU A 182 13.40 14.88 -4.49
C GLU A 182 13.13 15.45 -3.09
N LYS A 183 13.31 16.77 -2.94
CA LYS A 183 13.08 17.51 -1.69
C LYS A 183 11.65 17.31 -1.17
N LEU A 184 10.66 17.38 -2.07
CA LEU A 184 9.26 17.17 -1.73
C LEU A 184 8.99 15.72 -1.31
N ALA A 185 9.53 14.73 -2.04
CA ALA A 185 9.35 13.32 -1.71
C ALA A 185 9.96 12.98 -0.35
N ARG A 186 11.17 13.47 -0.04
CA ARG A 186 11.79 13.28 1.29
C ARG A 186 10.92 13.86 2.41
N ARG A 187 10.37 15.06 2.22
CA ARG A 187 9.45 15.65 3.20
C ARG A 187 8.20 14.81 3.38
N ARG A 188 7.61 14.31 2.29
CA ARG A 188 6.43 13.44 2.33
C ARG A 188 6.70 12.12 3.04
N ILE A 189 7.88 11.54 2.86
CA ILE A 189 8.32 10.33 3.58
C ILE A 189 8.36 10.60 5.09
N ILE A 190 9.00 11.69 5.51
CA ILE A 190 9.03 12.09 6.93
C ILE A 190 7.61 12.24 7.48
N GLU A 191 6.72 12.93 6.74
CA GLU A 191 5.32 13.09 7.13
C GLU A 191 4.62 11.72 7.26
N CYS A 192 4.83 10.78 6.33
CA CYS A 192 4.26 9.43 6.42
C CYS A 192 4.82 8.64 7.61
N GLU A 193 6.12 8.69 7.88
CA GLU A 193 6.75 8.00 9.01
C GLU A 193 6.17 8.46 10.35
N VAL A 194 5.91 9.76 10.51
CA VAL A 194 5.24 10.29 11.71
C VAL A 194 3.80 9.79 11.84
N GLU A 195 3.04 9.77 10.76
CA GLU A 195 1.64 9.31 10.78
C GLU A 195 1.52 7.79 11.01
N LEU A 196 2.53 7.02 10.59
CA LEU A 196 2.67 5.58 10.88
C LEU A 196 3.17 5.29 12.30
N GLY A 197 3.61 6.32 13.03
CA GLY A 197 4.19 6.16 14.37
C GLY A 197 5.64 5.68 14.38
N ASP A 198 6.33 5.63 13.23
CA ASP A 198 7.76 5.34 13.18
C ASP A 198 8.57 6.61 13.46
N TYR A 199 8.49 7.07 14.71
CA TYR A 199 9.08 8.34 15.12
C TYR A 199 10.61 8.32 15.06
N ALA A 200 11.22 7.15 15.27
CA ALA A 200 12.67 6.99 15.15
C ALA A 200 13.14 7.19 13.70
N ALA A 201 12.45 6.55 12.73
CA ALA A 201 12.73 6.75 11.31
C ALA A 201 12.52 8.22 10.91
N ALA A 202 11.42 8.84 11.36
CA ALA A 202 11.10 10.24 11.07
C ALA A 202 12.18 11.21 11.57
N VAL A 203 12.64 11.06 12.82
CA VAL A 203 13.70 11.92 13.37
C VAL A 203 14.99 11.78 12.59
N ALA A 204 15.39 10.54 12.26
CA ALA A 204 16.59 10.28 11.47
C ALA A 204 16.46 10.80 10.03
N ALA A 205 15.27 10.71 9.42
CA ALA A 205 15.00 11.24 8.10
C ALA A 205 15.04 12.78 8.07
N CYS A 206 14.57 13.46 9.11
CA CYS A 206 14.76 14.90 9.29
C CYS A 206 16.24 15.30 9.36
N ASP A 207 17.08 14.52 10.05
CA ASP A 207 18.53 14.80 10.13
C ASP A 207 19.20 14.69 8.76
N ARG A 208 18.94 13.58 8.06
CA ARG A 208 19.43 13.41 6.68
C ARG A 208 18.91 14.51 5.75
N TYR A 209 17.70 15.03 5.99
CA TYR A 209 17.13 16.13 5.21
C TYR A 209 17.94 17.41 5.36
N PHE A 210 18.30 17.79 6.59
CA PHE A 210 19.12 18.98 6.86
C PHE A 210 20.58 18.82 6.43
N GLU A 211 21.14 17.61 6.49
CA GLU A 211 22.47 17.31 5.95
C GLU A 211 22.52 17.45 4.43
N ARG A 212 21.46 16.99 3.74
CA ARG A 212 21.37 17.01 2.27
C ARG A 212 21.12 18.41 1.73
N TYR A 213 20.27 19.20 2.39
CA TYR A 213 19.81 20.48 1.89
C TYR A 213 20.32 21.64 2.76
N SER A 214 21.41 22.27 2.32
CA SER A 214 21.97 23.45 2.99
C SER A 214 21.27 24.76 2.62
N ASP A 215 20.62 24.83 1.45
CA ASP A 215 19.87 25.99 0.98
C ASP A 215 18.36 25.76 1.10
N LEU A 216 17.86 25.93 2.33
CA LEU A 216 16.44 25.80 2.67
C LEU A 216 15.86 27.17 3.00
N SER A 217 14.67 27.46 2.46
CA SER A 217 13.91 28.63 2.89
C SER A 217 13.54 28.51 4.37
N TYR A 218 13.45 29.64 5.08
CA TYR A 218 13.03 29.68 6.48
C TYR A 218 11.74 28.88 6.75
N LYS A 219 10.74 28.99 5.86
CA LYS A 219 9.46 28.27 5.97
C LYS A 219 9.63 26.76 5.89
N GLU A 220 10.55 26.28 5.06
CA GLU A 220 10.82 24.85 4.91
C GLU A 220 11.58 24.31 6.14
N ILE A 221 12.57 25.06 6.63
CA ILE A 221 13.28 24.74 7.88
C ILE A 221 12.29 24.65 9.03
N GLU A 222 11.43 25.66 9.18
CA GLU A 222 10.43 25.69 10.24
C GLU A 222 9.49 24.50 10.18
N LYS A 223 9.03 24.14 8.98
CA LYS A 223 8.15 22.99 8.79
C LYS A 223 8.82 21.67 9.19
N VAL A 224 10.05 21.42 8.73
CA VAL A 224 10.74 20.16 9.03
C VAL A 224 11.14 20.09 10.51
N GLN A 225 11.57 21.21 11.12
CA GLN A 225 11.83 21.26 12.57
C GLN A 225 10.57 21.02 13.41
N TRP A 226 9.41 21.52 12.96
CA TRP A 226 8.14 21.27 13.63
C TRP A 226 7.82 19.78 13.64
N ILE A 227 7.98 19.10 12.49
CA ILE A 227 7.77 17.65 12.38
C ILE A 227 8.80 16.89 13.21
N GLN A 228 10.08 17.29 13.16
CA GLN A 228 11.14 16.65 13.92
C GLN A 228 10.92 16.74 15.43
N GLY A 229 10.50 17.90 15.94
CA GLY A 229 10.23 18.09 17.35
C GLY A 229 8.98 17.35 17.83
N GLN A 230 7.94 17.26 16.98
CA GLN A 230 6.77 16.42 17.24
C GLN A 230 7.15 14.93 17.29
N ALA A 231 7.91 14.44 16.30
CA ALA A 231 8.36 13.06 16.26
C ALA A 231 9.25 12.73 17.47
N ALA A 232 10.20 13.60 17.81
CA ALA A 232 11.07 13.42 18.97
C ALA A 232 10.29 13.36 20.30
N TYR A 233 9.19 14.11 20.42
CA TYR A 233 8.33 14.05 21.61
C TYR A 233 7.66 12.69 21.74
N TYR A 234 7.04 12.18 20.68
CA TYR A 234 6.40 10.88 20.72
C TYR A 234 7.41 9.74 20.86
N LEU A 235 8.59 9.88 20.26
CA LEU A 235 9.70 8.95 20.46
C LEU A 235 10.15 8.90 21.93
N ALA A 236 10.24 10.06 22.60
CA ALA A 236 10.57 10.12 24.02
C ALA A 236 9.53 9.38 24.87
N LYS A 237 8.24 9.55 24.55
CA LYS A 237 7.14 8.85 25.19
C LYS A 237 7.24 7.33 24.99
N ASP A 238 7.46 6.87 23.77
CA ASP A 238 7.59 5.45 23.45
C ASP A 238 8.79 4.81 24.17
N TYR A 239 9.92 5.51 24.27
CA TYR A 239 11.07 5.04 25.03
C TYR A 239 10.79 4.99 26.53
N LEU A 240 10.06 5.98 27.07
CA LEU A 240 9.67 5.98 28.48
C LEU A 240 8.77 4.76 28.81
N ASP A 241 7.80 4.46 27.94
CA ASP A 241 6.91 3.29 28.08
C ASP A 241 7.71 1.97 28.02
N GLN A 242 8.78 1.94 27.23
CA GLN A 242 9.73 0.81 27.14
C GLN A 242 10.77 0.78 28.27
N LYS A 243 10.78 1.78 29.15
CA LYS A 243 11.77 1.97 30.23
C LYS A 243 13.20 2.19 29.74
N LEU A 244 13.34 2.69 28.51
CA LEU A 244 14.59 3.13 27.89
C LEU A 244 14.81 4.60 28.27
N TYR A 245 15.23 4.83 29.51
CA TYR A 245 15.20 6.16 30.12
C TYR A 245 16.23 7.13 29.52
N ASP A 246 17.42 6.65 29.16
CA ASP A 246 18.46 7.49 28.56
C ASP A 246 18.04 7.97 27.16
N GLU A 247 17.45 7.08 26.37
CA GLU A 247 16.92 7.37 25.05
C GLU A 247 15.70 8.32 25.12
N ALA A 248 14.82 8.13 26.12
CA ALA A 248 13.72 9.05 26.39
C ALA A 248 14.20 10.46 26.74
N ILE A 249 15.24 10.57 27.59
CA ILE A 249 15.87 11.85 27.95
C ILE A 249 16.43 12.55 26.70
N GLU A 250 17.17 11.84 25.86
CA GLU A 250 17.75 12.40 24.64
C GLU A 250 16.68 12.92 23.68
N ALA A 251 15.63 12.13 23.46
CA ALA A 251 14.52 12.48 22.59
C ALA A 251 13.71 13.67 23.13
N ALA A 252 13.42 13.73 24.44
CA ALA A 252 12.71 14.85 25.06
C ALA A 252 13.52 16.16 24.94
N HIS A 253 14.82 16.11 25.22
CA HIS A 253 15.71 17.27 25.04
C HIS A 253 15.72 17.77 23.61
N ARG A 254 15.57 16.88 22.63
CA ARG A 254 15.54 17.26 21.22
C ARG A 254 14.34 18.17 20.92
N THR A 255 13.14 17.81 21.37
CA THR A 255 11.94 18.65 21.24
C THR A 255 12.14 20.00 21.92
N ILE A 256 12.69 20.00 23.15
CA ILE A 256 12.95 21.22 23.93
C ILE A 256 13.94 22.14 23.21
N ARG A 257 15.06 21.60 22.70
CA ARG A 257 16.08 22.38 21.97
C ARG A 257 15.56 22.98 20.67
N LEU A 258 14.74 22.22 19.94
CA LEU A 258 14.09 22.73 18.73
C LEU A 258 13.07 23.82 19.03
N ASN A 259 12.56 23.86 20.27
CA ASN A 259 11.49 24.75 20.73
C ASN A 259 10.28 24.72 19.79
N LYS A 260 9.99 23.54 19.23
CA LYS A 260 8.89 23.28 18.30
C LYS A 260 8.40 21.84 18.47
N PRO A 261 7.09 21.58 18.34
CA PRO A 261 6.03 22.58 18.36
C PRO A 261 5.83 23.15 19.77
N GLN A 262 5.44 24.42 19.89
CA GLN A 262 5.41 25.12 21.19
C GLN A 262 4.47 24.46 22.21
N ASN A 263 3.40 23.84 21.73
CA ASN A 263 2.39 23.16 22.54
C ASN A 263 2.81 21.77 23.05
N LEU A 264 4.04 21.33 22.78
CA LEU A 264 4.59 20.07 23.31
C LEU A 264 5.83 20.31 24.20
N ILE A 265 6.21 21.56 24.44
CA ILE A 265 7.44 21.87 25.17
C ILE A 265 7.29 21.57 26.67
N ASP A 266 6.15 21.93 27.24
CA ASP A 266 5.77 21.59 28.61
C ASP A 266 5.59 20.08 28.79
N ASP A 267 4.91 19.40 27.84
CA ASP A 267 4.78 17.95 27.83
C ASP A 267 6.16 17.25 27.76
N ALA A 268 7.07 17.74 26.93
CA ALA A 268 8.43 17.19 26.82
C ALA A 268 9.24 17.36 28.12
N TYR A 269 9.10 18.50 28.82
CA TYR A 269 9.70 18.67 30.15
C TYR A 269 9.12 17.70 31.18
N LEU A 270 7.81 17.40 31.10
CA LEU A 270 7.19 16.43 31.98
C LEU A 270 7.74 15.01 31.75
N LEU A 271 7.85 14.57 30.48
CA LEU A 271 8.45 13.28 30.13
C LEU A 271 9.91 13.19 30.61
N LEU A 272 10.67 14.28 30.45
CA LEU A 272 12.04 14.38 30.94
C LEU A 272 12.11 14.21 32.47
N GLY A 273 11.19 14.84 33.21
CA GLY A 273 11.10 14.69 34.67
C GLY A 273 10.79 13.27 35.10
N GLN A 274 9.86 12.60 34.41
CA GLN A 274 9.51 11.19 34.67
C GLN A 274 10.67 10.24 34.40
N ALA A 275 11.44 10.47 33.32
CA ALA A 275 12.61 9.66 33.01
C ALA A 275 13.71 9.80 34.09
N TYR A 276 14.01 11.03 34.52
CA TYR A 276 14.97 11.26 35.60
C TYR A 276 14.50 10.71 36.96
N GLU A 277 13.21 10.82 37.27
CA GLU A 277 12.61 10.22 38.48
C GLU A 277 12.83 8.71 38.47
N ALA A 278 12.58 8.04 37.34
CA ALA A 278 12.78 6.61 37.20
C ALA A 278 14.25 6.17 37.33
N GLN A 279 15.19 7.05 37.00
CA GLN A 279 16.63 6.87 37.22
C GLN A 279 17.10 7.26 38.63
N ASN A 280 16.21 7.70 39.50
CA ASN A 280 16.52 8.23 40.84
C ASN A 280 17.41 9.49 40.81
N GLU A 281 17.38 10.26 39.71
CA GLU A 281 18.06 11.54 39.56
C GLU A 281 17.15 12.69 40.06
N VAL A 282 16.91 12.72 41.36
CA VAL A 282 15.89 13.58 42.02
C VAL A 282 16.02 15.07 41.68
N ASP A 283 17.23 15.61 41.66
CA ASP A 283 17.44 17.04 41.41
C ASP A 283 17.09 17.42 39.96
N LYS A 284 17.46 16.57 38.98
CA LYS A 284 17.14 16.80 37.57
C LYS A 284 15.66 16.59 37.29
N ALA A 285 15.05 15.58 37.93
CA ALA A 285 13.62 15.33 37.85
C ALA A 285 12.81 16.56 38.33
N ARG A 286 13.21 17.13 39.46
CA ARG A 286 12.59 18.35 40.01
C ARG A 286 12.71 19.52 39.05
N GLU A 287 13.91 19.80 38.56
CA GLU A 287 14.15 20.90 37.61
C GLU A 287 13.27 20.77 36.37
N ALA A 288 13.18 19.56 35.80
CA ALA A 288 12.34 19.29 34.65
C ALA A 288 10.84 19.53 34.94
N CYS A 289 10.32 19.07 36.08
CA CYS A 289 8.92 19.31 36.47
C CYS A 289 8.62 20.79 36.73
N GLU A 290 9.54 21.54 37.33
CA GLU A 290 9.39 23.00 37.48
C GLU A 290 9.37 23.70 36.11
N ASN A 291 10.23 23.28 35.18
CA ASN A 291 10.26 23.82 33.83
C ASN A 291 8.99 23.45 33.04
N ALA A 292 8.42 22.26 33.25
CA ALA A 292 7.12 21.89 32.69
C ALA A 292 6.01 22.86 33.14
N ILE A 293 5.96 23.18 34.44
CA ILE A 293 4.99 24.15 34.98
C ILE A 293 5.24 25.57 34.45
N LYS A 294 6.51 25.99 34.31
CA LYS A 294 6.85 27.32 33.79
C LYS A 294 6.52 27.47 32.29
N ALA A 295 6.76 26.42 31.51
CA ALA A 295 6.46 26.40 30.08
C ALA A 295 4.95 26.33 29.83
N ASN A 296 4.23 25.68 30.74
CA ASN A 296 2.77 25.63 30.72
C ASN A 296 2.16 26.95 31.21
N GLY A 297 1.39 27.61 30.35
CA GLY A 297 0.70 28.86 30.68
C GLY A 297 -0.55 28.70 31.54
N ASP A 298 -1.01 27.46 31.78
CA ASP A 298 -2.23 27.16 32.54
C ASP A 298 -1.94 26.32 33.80
N PRO A 299 -1.93 26.96 34.99
CA PRO A 299 -1.71 26.28 36.27
C PRO A 299 -2.78 25.26 36.66
N SER A 300 -3.95 25.26 35.98
CA SER A 300 -5.06 24.35 36.23
C SER A 300 -5.12 23.16 35.27
N SER A 301 -4.18 23.09 34.31
CA SER A 301 -4.14 22.00 33.34
C SER A 301 -3.79 20.66 34.00
N THR A 302 -4.21 19.57 33.37
CA THR A 302 -3.83 18.21 33.79
C THR A 302 -2.32 18.04 33.90
N LEU A 303 -1.56 18.66 32.99
CA LEU A 303 -0.10 18.64 33.01
C LEU A 303 0.46 19.35 34.25
N ALA A 304 -0.06 20.54 34.59
CA ALA A 304 0.36 21.25 35.80
C ALA A 304 0.12 20.40 37.05
N HIS A 305 -1.01 19.70 37.12
CA HIS A 305 -1.31 18.77 38.21
C HIS A 305 -0.35 17.58 38.26
N GLN A 306 -0.02 16.99 37.10
CA GLN A 306 0.94 15.88 37.02
C GLN A 306 2.35 16.31 37.44
N ALA A 307 2.82 17.45 36.95
CA ALA A 307 4.13 17.99 37.32
C ALA A 307 4.22 18.31 38.82
N ARG A 308 3.18 18.90 39.42
CA ARG A 308 3.13 19.15 40.87
C ARG A 308 3.14 17.86 41.68
N ARG A 309 2.38 16.85 41.25
CA ARG A 309 2.38 15.55 41.91
C ARG A 309 3.76 14.90 41.87
N CYS A 310 4.49 15.00 40.76
CA CYS A 310 5.87 14.54 40.69
C CYS A 310 6.76 15.27 41.72
N LEU A 311 6.66 16.61 41.80
CA LEU A 311 7.40 17.38 42.80
C LEU A 311 7.10 16.94 44.24
N GLU A 312 5.84 16.66 44.57
CA GLU A 312 5.43 16.16 45.90
C GLU A 312 6.03 14.79 46.22
N LEU A 313 6.08 13.87 45.25
CA LEU A 313 6.69 12.55 45.42
C LEU A 313 8.20 12.65 45.62
N LEU A 314 8.87 13.52 44.84
CA LEU A 314 10.30 13.79 44.98
C LEU A 314 10.62 14.38 46.37
N ASP A 315 9.77 15.27 46.90
CA ASP A 315 9.91 15.82 48.25
C ASP A 315 9.77 14.77 49.35
N GLN A 316 8.89 13.78 49.18
CA GLN A 316 8.71 12.68 50.12
C GLN A 316 9.93 11.75 50.11
N SER A 317 10.42 11.37 48.92
CA SER A 317 11.59 10.48 48.79
C SER A 317 12.83 11.00 49.49
N ARG A 318 13.02 12.33 49.50
CA ARG A 318 14.16 12.99 50.16
C ARG A 318 14.04 13.02 51.69
N ARG A 319 12.82 12.99 52.22
CA ARG A 319 12.59 12.96 53.68
C ARG A 319 12.80 11.57 54.27
N ASP A 320 12.70 10.53 53.44
CA ASP A 320 12.82 9.13 53.84
C ASP A 320 14.25 8.56 53.69
N GLN A 321 15.20 9.35 53.14
CA GLN A 321 16.64 9.04 53.01
C GLN A 321 17.47 9.67 54.13
#